data_AF-A0A9D3VLZ6-F1
#
_entry.id   AF-A0A9D3VLZ6-F1
#
_cell.length_a   1.000
_cell.length_b   1.000
_cell.length_c   1.000
_cell.angle_alpha   90.00
_cell.angle_beta   90.00
_cell.angle_gamma   90.00
#
_symmetry.space_group_name_H-M   'P 1'
#
loop_
_entity.id
_entity.type
_entity.pdbx_description
1 polymer ?
#
loop_
_entity_poly.entity_id
_entity_poly.type
_entity_poly.pdbx_seq_one_letter_code
_entity_poly.pdbx_strand_id
1 'polypeptide(L)'
;MKRMMADQAMVRKLSACETMGSATTICTDKTGTLTLNQMKVTKFWLGQESMEEGASSISPFVVDVIHQGVALNTTGNVYRASPGTEYEFSGSPTEKQSFHGLWWN
;
A
#
# COMPACT_ATOMS: atom_id res chain seq x y z
N MET A 1 12.09 -30.26 -2.27
CA MET A 1 10.91 -29.54 -2.82
C MET A 1 9.74 -29.44 -1.85
N LYS A 2 9.30 -30.51 -1.16
CA LYS A 2 8.15 -30.42 -0.20
C LYS A 2 8.29 -29.30 0.86
N ARG A 3 9.49 -29.09 1.40
CA ARG A 3 9.79 -27.98 2.33
C ARG A 3 9.66 -26.61 1.66
N MET A 4 10.35 -26.39 0.54
CA MET A 4 10.26 -25.13 -0.22
C MET A 4 8.83 -24.78 -0.66
N MET A 5 8.01 -25.78 -1.03
CA MET A 5 6.59 -25.53 -1.34
C MET A 5 5.78 -25.11 -0.11
N ALA A 6 6.11 -25.63 1.09
CA ALA A 6 5.52 -25.17 2.33
C ALA A 6 5.92 -23.72 2.64
N ASP A 7 7.13 -23.31 2.26
CA ASP A 7 7.65 -21.94 2.38
C ASP A 7 7.20 -21.01 1.23
N GLN A 8 6.15 -21.39 0.49
CA GLN A 8 5.64 -20.67 -0.70
C GLN A 8 6.65 -20.46 -1.84
N ALA A 9 7.76 -21.20 -1.86
CA ALA A 9 8.76 -21.20 -2.91
C ALA A 9 8.54 -22.36 -3.91
N MET A 10 7.83 -22.06 -5.00
CA MET A 10 7.60 -23.04 -6.07
C MET A 10 8.86 -23.19 -6.94
N VAL A 11 9.54 -24.34 -6.82
CA VAL A 11 10.70 -24.68 -7.66
C VAL A 11 10.26 -25.51 -8.87
N ARG A 12 10.51 -24.99 -10.08
CA ARG A 12 10.17 -25.67 -11.35
C ARG A 12 11.26 -26.62 -11.86
N LYS A 13 12.53 -26.35 -11.52
CA LYS A 13 13.70 -27.15 -11.93
C LYS A 13 14.63 -27.35 -10.72
N LEU A 14 15.05 -28.58 -10.46
CA LEU A 14 15.90 -28.89 -9.31
C LEU A 14 17.25 -28.17 -9.32
N SER A 15 17.84 -27.96 -10.50
CA SER A 15 19.11 -27.22 -10.65
C SER A 15 19.03 -25.77 -10.17
N ALA A 16 17.84 -25.16 -10.13
CA ALA A 16 17.67 -23.80 -9.62
C ALA A 16 17.98 -23.69 -8.11
N CYS A 17 17.76 -24.76 -7.34
CA CYS A 17 18.11 -24.80 -5.92
C CYS A 17 19.63 -24.70 -5.72
N GLU A 18 20.40 -25.38 -6.56
CA GLU A 18 21.86 -25.36 -6.51
C GLU A 18 22.39 -23.99 -6.91
N THR A 19 21.90 -23.42 -8.03
CA THR A 19 22.29 -22.08 -8.50
C THR A 19 22.02 -21.01 -7.42
N MET A 20 20.85 -21.05 -6.79
CA MET A 20 20.50 -20.10 -5.72
C MET A 20 21.40 -20.26 -4.48
N GLY A 21 21.79 -21.49 -4.14
CA GLY A 21 22.71 -21.74 -3.03
C GLY A 21 24.13 -21.21 -3.24
N SER A 22 24.55 -21.08 -4.51
CA SER A 22 25.86 -20.53 -4.91
C SER A 22 25.85 -19.05 -5.28
N ALA A 23 24.69 -18.39 -5.27
CA ALA A 23 24.56 -17.01 -5.72
C ALA A 23 25.25 -16.03 -4.75
N THR A 24 26.11 -15.15 -5.27
CA THR A 24 26.79 -14.10 -4.50
C THR A 24 26.24 -12.70 -4.77
N THR A 25 25.37 -12.54 -5.78
CA THR A 25 24.73 -11.27 -6.13
C THR A 25 23.30 -11.53 -6.61
N ILE A 26 22.35 -10.73 -6.12
CA ILE A 26 20.94 -10.81 -6.50
C ILE A 26 20.54 -9.49 -7.16
N CYS A 27 20.22 -9.53 -8.44
CA CYS A 27 19.61 -8.40 -9.14
C CYS A 27 18.09 -8.49 -8.96
N THR A 28 17.54 -7.66 -8.09
CA THR A 28 16.09 -7.58 -7.86
C THR A 28 15.49 -6.37 -8.57
N ASP A 29 14.29 -6.53 -9.11
CA ASP A 29 13.48 -5.38 -9.49
C ASP A 29 12.92 -4.71 -8.22
N LYS A 30 12.57 -3.43 -8.33
CA LYS A 30 11.99 -2.67 -7.22
C LYS A 30 10.49 -2.92 -7.13
N THR A 31 9.77 -2.67 -8.22
CA THR A 31 8.31 -2.58 -8.19
C THR A 31 7.69 -3.97 -8.25
N GLY A 32 6.86 -4.32 -7.25
CA GLY A 32 6.23 -5.64 -7.18
C GLY A 32 7.16 -6.77 -6.70
N THR A 33 8.43 -6.47 -6.39
CA THR A 33 9.36 -7.40 -5.73
C THR A 33 9.80 -6.86 -4.38
N LEU A 34 10.47 -5.69 -4.35
CA LEU A 34 10.83 -5.03 -3.09
C LEU A 34 9.66 -4.24 -2.49
N THR A 35 8.81 -3.68 -3.35
CA THR A 35 7.60 -2.97 -2.94
C THR A 35 6.35 -3.77 -3.26
N LEU A 36 5.28 -3.56 -2.49
CA LEU A 36 3.99 -4.24 -2.67
C LEU A 36 3.24 -3.82 -3.96
N ASN A 37 3.87 -3.00 -4.83
CA ASN A 37 3.22 -2.36 -5.97
C ASN A 37 1.89 -1.66 -5.60
N GLN A 38 1.84 -1.16 -4.37
CA GLN A 38 0.72 -0.40 -3.82
C GLN A 38 1.25 0.99 -3.50
N MET A 39 0.56 2.01 -4.01
CA MET A 39 0.89 3.40 -3.71
C MET A 39 0.58 3.68 -2.24
N LYS A 40 1.49 4.32 -1.50
CA LYS A 40 1.25 4.78 -0.12
C LYS A 40 1.43 6.30 -0.05
N VAL A 41 0.49 7.00 0.61
CA VAL A 41 0.67 8.42 0.97
C VAL A 41 1.66 8.45 2.13
N THR A 42 2.81 9.10 1.94
CA THR A 42 3.91 9.09 2.91
C THR A 42 4.11 10.41 3.62
N LYS A 43 3.68 11.52 3.02
CA LYS A 43 3.85 12.86 3.57
C LYS A 43 2.63 13.71 3.22
N PHE A 44 2.27 14.58 4.15
CA PHE A 44 1.21 15.55 3.97
C PHE A 44 1.75 16.94 4.33
N TRP A 45 1.29 17.96 3.61
CA TRP A 45 1.77 19.33 3.76
C TRP A 45 0.59 20.27 3.94
N LEU A 46 0.66 21.13 4.96
CA LEU A 46 -0.26 22.25 5.15
C LEU A 46 0.51 23.55 5.09
N GLY A 47 0.21 24.37 4.08
CA GLY A 47 0.99 25.58 3.82
C GLY A 47 2.45 25.23 3.52
N GLN A 48 3.37 25.69 4.35
CA GLN A 48 4.82 25.45 4.21
C GLN A 48 5.36 24.37 5.15
N GLU A 49 4.51 23.76 5.97
CA GLU A 49 4.92 22.78 6.98
C GLU A 49 4.58 21.36 6.52
N SER A 50 5.57 20.45 6.61
CA SER A 50 5.34 19.02 6.46
C SER A 50 4.86 18.45 7.77
N MET A 51 3.82 17.65 7.73
CA MET A 51 3.30 16.98 8.90
C MET A 51 3.79 15.54 8.97
N GLU A 52 4.19 15.12 10.17
CA GLU A 52 4.44 13.72 10.49
C GLU A 52 3.13 13.02 10.92
N GLU A 53 3.12 11.68 10.86
CA GLU A 53 1.96 10.87 11.29
C GLU A 53 1.61 11.21 12.75
N GLY A 54 0.40 11.76 12.98
CA GLY A 54 -0.04 12.19 14.32
C GLY A 54 -0.25 13.70 14.45
N ALA A 55 -1.05 14.26 13.55
CA ALA A 55 -1.38 15.68 13.46
C ALA A 55 -2.26 16.19 14.62
N SER A 56 -1.71 16.19 15.83
CA SER A 56 -2.36 16.76 17.01
C SER A 56 -2.47 18.30 16.98
N SER A 57 -1.92 18.96 15.95
CA SER A 57 -1.89 20.41 15.82
C SER A 57 -2.90 21.00 14.81
N ILE A 58 -3.64 20.19 14.05
CA ILE A 58 -4.64 20.73 13.10
C ILE A 58 -6.01 20.86 13.77
N SER A 59 -6.67 22.00 13.55
CA SER A 59 -8.09 22.17 13.85
C SER A 59 -8.94 21.08 13.15
N PRO A 60 -9.86 20.40 13.87
CA PRO A 60 -10.75 19.39 13.29
C PRO A 60 -11.51 19.87 12.05
N PHE A 61 -11.89 21.16 12.02
CA PHE A 61 -12.57 21.75 10.86
C PHE A 61 -11.72 21.66 9.58
N VAL A 62 -10.40 21.90 9.68
CA VAL A 62 -9.52 21.87 8.51
C VAL A 62 -9.36 20.43 8.02
N VAL A 63 -9.26 19.46 8.94
CA VAL A 63 -9.22 18.03 8.60
C VAL A 63 -10.49 17.61 7.86
N ASP A 64 -11.67 18.03 8.35
CA ASP A 64 -12.96 17.73 7.70
C ASP A 64 -13.04 18.31 6.28
N VAL A 65 -12.59 19.55 6.09
CA VAL A 65 -12.57 20.19 4.76
C VAL A 65 -11.62 19.45 3.81
N ILE A 66 -10.47 18.97 4.29
CA ILE A 66 -9.53 18.18 3.49
C ILE A 66 -10.15 16.82 3.11
N HIS A 67 -10.79 16.13 4.06
CA HIS A 67 -11.49 14.87 3.79
C HIS A 67 -12.58 15.04 2.75
N GLN A 68 -13.40 16.10 2.87
CA GLN A 68 -14.43 16.44 1.88
C GLN A 68 -13.81 16.77 0.51
N GLY A 69 -12.75 17.58 0.48
CA GLY A 69 -12.06 17.93 -0.75
C GLY A 69 -11.54 16.70 -1.47
N VAL A 70 -10.90 15.77 -0.76
CA VAL A 70 -10.40 14.52 -1.35
C VAL A 70 -11.57 13.64 -1.83
N ALA A 71 -12.63 13.50 -1.03
CA ALA A 71 -13.80 12.70 -1.38
C ALA A 71 -14.58 13.26 -2.60
N LEU A 72 -14.59 14.58 -2.80
CA LEU A 72 -15.28 15.22 -3.93
C LEU A 72 -14.46 15.21 -5.23
N ASN A 73 -13.13 15.04 -5.15
CA ASN A 73 -12.22 15.05 -6.30
C ASN A 73 -11.80 13.65 -6.77
N THR A 74 -12.41 12.61 -6.21
CA THR A 74 -12.14 11.20 -6.55
C THR A 74 -13.38 10.57 -7.16
N THR A 75 -13.15 9.70 -8.14
CA THR A 75 -14.18 8.85 -8.75
C THR A 75 -14.14 7.43 -8.21
N GLY A 76 -13.16 7.13 -7.34
CA GLY A 76 -13.02 5.83 -6.70
C GLY A 76 -14.18 5.52 -5.76
N ASN A 77 -14.50 4.24 -5.63
CA ASN A 77 -15.63 3.77 -4.85
C ASN A 77 -15.18 2.82 -3.74
N VAL A 78 -15.85 2.90 -2.58
CA VAL A 78 -15.58 2.05 -1.42
C VAL A 78 -16.71 1.04 -1.28
N TYR A 79 -16.36 -0.24 -1.34
CA TYR A 79 -17.32 -1.33 -1.27
C TYR A 79 -17.06 -2.19 -0.04
N ARG A 80 -18.15 -2.68 0.57
CA ARG A 80 -18.10 -3.67 1.65
C ARG A 80 -19.12 -4.76 1.34
N ALA A 81 -18.64 -6.00 1.16
CA ALA A 81 -19.48 -7.12 0.77
C ALA A 81 -20.49 -7.50 1.86
N SER A 82 -20.05 -7.58 3.12
CA SER A 82 -20.89 -7.94 4.27
C SER A 82 -20.43 -7.22 5.55
N PRO A 83 -21.32 -7.01 6.54
CA PRO A 83 -20.92 -6.56 7.86
C PRO A 83 -19.86 -7.52 8.45
N GLY A 84 -18.67 -7.01 8.76
CA GLY A 84 -17.54 -7.79 9.25
C GLY A 84 -16.41 -8.04 8.24
N THR A 85 -16.64 -7.87 6.94
CA THR A 85 -15.55 -7.95 5.94
C THR A 85 -14.78 -6.64 5.84
N GLU A 86 -13.54 -6.71 5.36
CA GLU A 86 -12.71 -5.53 5.04
C GLU A 86 -13.34 -4.69 3.93
N TYR A 87 -12.93 -3.42 3.87
CA TYR A 87 -13.32 -2.50 2.80
C TYR A 87 -12.47 -2.75 1.56
N GLU A 88 -13.12 -2.79 0.40
CA GLU A 88 -12.46 -2.85 -0.89
C GLU A 88 -12.52 -1.48 -1.58
N PHE A 89 -11.37 -1.01 -2.06
CA PHE A 89 -11.22 0.28 -2.72
C PHE A 89 -11.03 0.08 -4.23
N SER A 90 -11.90 0.73 -5.02
CA SER A 90 -11.83 0.80 -6.48
C SER A 90 -11.40 2.19 -6.94
N GLY A 91 -10.81 2.29 -8.14
CA GLY A 91 -10.26 3.53 -8.68
C GLY A 91 -8.80 3.39 -9.11
N SER A 92 -8.19 4.51 -9.50
CA SER A 92 -6.76 4.59 -9.81
C SER A 92 -5.90 4.29 -8.56
N PRO A 93 -4.62 3.88 -8.73
CA PRO A 93 -3.72 3.62 -7.60
C PRO A 93 -3.62 4.77 -6.60
N THR A 94 -3.71 6.02 -7.09
CA THR A 94 -3.69 7.23 -6.26
C THR A 94 -4.97 7.36 -5.44
N GLU A 95 -6.14 7.23 -6.07
CA GLU A 95 -7.43 7.35 -5.39
C GLU A 95 -7.59 6.31 -4.28
N LYS A 96 -7.23 5.04 -4.55
CA LYS A 96 -7.29 3.96 -3.55
C LYS A 96 -6.52 4.30 -2.29
N GLN A 97 -5.34 4.90 -2.45
CA GLN A 97 -4.49 5.24 -1.32
C GLN A 97 -4.96 6.49 -0.58
N SER A 98 -5.52 7.48 -1.27
CA SER A 98 -6.12 8.64 -0.63
C SER A 98 -7.23 8.22 0.34
N PHE A 99 -8.07 7.25 -0.04
CA PHE A 99 -9.09 6.71 0.86
C PHE A 99 -8.51 5.89 2.02
N HIS A 100 -7.49 5.07 1.78
CA HIS A 100 -6.89 4.27 2.84
C HIS A 100 -6.15 5.15 3.87
N GLY A 101 -5.35 6.12 3.43
CA GLY A 101 -4.49 6.93 4.29
C GLY A 101 -5.18 8.03 5.10
N LEU A 102 -6.35 8.51 4.68
CA LEU A 102 -7.07 9.59 5.37
C LEU A 102 -8.11 9.09 6.38
N TRP A 103 -8.69 7.91 6.13
CA TRP A 103 -9.84 7.43 6.89
C TRP A 103 -9.50 6.26 7.82
N TRP A 104 -8.35 5.60 7.62
CA TRP A 104 -8.01 4.32 8.27
C TRP A 104 -6.61 4.28 8.90
N ASN A 105 -6.00 5.45 9.12
CA ASN A 105 -4.74 5.62 9.86
C ASN A 105 -4.98 6.36 11.19
#